data_AF-A0AA87Q636-F1
#
_entry.id   AF-A0AA87Q636-F1
#
_cell.length_a   1.000
_cell.length_b   1.000
_cell.length_c   1.000
_cell.angle_alpha   90.00
_cell.angle_beta   90.00
_cell.angle_gamma   90.00
#
_symmetry.space_group_name_H-M   'P 1'
#
loop_
_entity.id
_entity.type
_entity.pdbx_description
1 polymer ?
#
loop_
_entity_poly.entity_id
_entity_poly.type
_entity_poly.pdbx_seq_one_letter_code
_entity_poly.pdbx_strand_id
1 'polypeptide(L)'
;MPSKTGKIAMDTTLLAPSLAALAKSQTSSVQKVTLTPKNGGNVNNYTNMLVDPVGLTPAIFNAGVPSGAFCISVPPYTPPVPSYTVGNSIINEDGSVILSSFISAPPNVNVQIGVLQIYYITAAQYSVGSAMTYDTYSKVIATAAKCDFTTGYTTCNVTYNADGTFKVTQAY
;
A
#
# COMPACT_ATOMS: atom_id res chain seq x y z
N MET A 1 33.43 -40.64 -9.52
CA MET A 1 33.18 -39.45 -8.68
C MET A 1 31.68 -39.17 -8.71
N PRO A 2 30.93 -39.40 -7.63
CA PRO A 2 29.48 -39.23 -7.64
C PRO A 2 29.09 -37.74 -7.49
N SER A 3 28.30 -37.24 -8.44
CA SER A 3 27.71 -35.91 -8.44
C SER A 3 26.61 -35.82 -7.37
N LYS A 4 26.63 -34.74 -6.58
CA LYS A 4 25.71 -34.49 -5.46
C LYS A 4 24.34 -34.05 -5.97
N THR A 5 23.32 -34.87 -5.74
CA THR A 5 21.91 -34.50 -5.90
C THR A 5 21.43 -33.74 -4.66
N GLY A 6 21.14 -32.45 -4.79
CA GLY A 6 20.47 -31.67 -3.75
C GLY A 6 18.95 -31.77 -3.89
N LYS A 7 18.27 -32.35 -2.89
CA LYS A 7 16.81 -32.27 -2.73
C LYS A 7 16.50 -31.14 -1.76
N ILE A 8 15.72 -30.15 -2.17
CA ILE A 8 15.10 -29.19 -1.25
C ILE A 8 13.81 -29.84 -0.76
N ALA A 9 13.80 -30.25 0.51
CA ALA A 9 12.57 -30.61 1.20
C ALA A 9 12.09 -29.38 1.98
N MET A 10 10.91 -28.87 1.65
CA MET A 10 10.17 -27.97 2.53
C MET A 10 9.49 -28.86 3.57
N ASP A 11 10.15 -29.04 4.71
CA ASP A 11 9.53 -29.64 5.90
C ASP A 11 8.47 -28.67 6.42
N THR A 12 7.19 -29.06 6.33
CA THR A 12 6.07 -28.27 6.87
C THR A 12 5.37 -28.97 8.01
N THR A 13 6.05 -29.89 8.69
CA THR A 13 5.48 -30.58 9.86
C THR A 13 5.55 -29.69 11.12
N LEU A 14 4.77 -28.60 11.12
CA LEU A 14 4.37 -27.93 12.36
C LEU A 14 3.01 -28.50 12.80
N LEU A 15 3.07 -29.50 13.69
CA LEU A 15 1.97 -29.80 14.58
C LEU A 15 1.71 -28.55 15.46
N ALA A 16 0.57 -27.91 15.27
CA ALA A 16 -0.02 -27.03 16.27
C ALA A 16 -1.55 -27.25 16.34
N PRO A 17 -2.14 -27.24 17.55
CA PRO A 17 -3.48 -27.73 17.82
C PRO A 17 -4.59 -26.79 17.33
N SER A 18 -5.70 -27.38 16.88
CA SER A 18 -7.04 -26.80 16.60
C SER A 18 -7.07 -25.32 16.14
N LEU A 19 -7.08 -25.12 14.82
CA LEU A 19 -7.41 -23.84 14.14
C LEU A 19 -8.77 -23.23 14.54
N ALA A 20 -9.61 -23.94 15.30
CA ALA A 20 -10.93 -23.48 15.73
C ALA A 20 -10.92 -22.57 16.98
N ALA A 21 -9.84 -22.54 17.78
CA ALA A 21 -9.80 -21.79 19.04
C ALA A 21 -9.18 -20.38 18.94
N LEU A 22 -8.68 -19.97 17.75
CA LEU A 22 -8.05 -18.66 17.53
C LEU A 22 -8.80 -17.75 16.55
N ALA A 23 -10.01 -18.12 16.12
CA ALA A 23 -10.84 -17.24 15.29
C ALA A 23 -11.44 -16.11 16.16
N LYS A 24 -10.63 -15.17 16.63
CA LYS A 24 -11.14 -13.84 16.98
C LYS A 24 -11.78 -13.29 15.72
N SER A 25 -13.08 -12.99 15.77
CA SER A 25 -13.78 -12.28 14.69
C SER A 25 -13.05 -10.96 14.44
N GLN A 26 -12.25 -10.91 13.37
CA GLN A 26 -11.61 -9.68 12.93
C GLN A 26 -12.62 -8.95 12.07
N THR A 27 -13.21 -7.89 12.62
CA THR A 27 -14.07 -6.99 11.84
C THR A 27 -13.18 -6.00 11.12
N SER A 28 -13.38 -5.86 9.81
CA SER A 28 -12.67 -4.88 9.00
C SER A 28 -13.67 -3.98 8.28
N SER A 29 -13.25 -2.76 7.98
CA SER A 29 -14.02 -1.80 7.21
C SER A 29 -13.09 -1.09 6.24
N VAL A 30 -13.60 -0.80 5.04
CA VAL A 30 -12.86 -0.16 3.96
C VAL A 30 -13.71 0.98 3.43
N GLN A 31 -13.09 2.14 3.31
CA GLN A 31 -13.70 3.33 2.74
C GLN A 31 -12.78 3.89 1.67
N LYS A 32 -13.33 4.20 0.50
CA LYS A 32 -12.61 4.97 -0.51
C LYS A 32 -12.46 6.41 -0.01
N VAL A 33 -11.21 6.87 0.09
CA VAL A 33 -10.85 8.23 0.48
C VAL A 33 -9.88 8.79 -0.57
N THR A 34 -10.10 10.01 -1.02
CA THR A 34 -9.27 10.65 -2.05
C THR A 34 -8.07 11.35 -1.41
N LEU A 35 -6.89 11.24 -2.01
CA LEU A 35 -5.72 12.00 -1.55
C LEU A 35 -5.94 13.49 -1.78
N THR A 36 -5.52 14.31 -0.81
CA THR A 36 -5.56 15.76 -0.97
C THR A 36 -4.66 16.18 -2.13
N PRO A 37 -5.17 16.87 -3.17
CA PRO A 37 -4.35 17.26 -4.31
C PRO A 37 -3.30 18.29 -3.92
N LYS A 38 -2.18 18.31 -4.66
CA LYS A 38 -1.14 19.33 -4.48
C LYS A 38 -1.57 20.72 -4.95
N ASN A 39 -2.34 20.80 -6.04
CA ASN A 39 -2.70 22.04 -6.71
C ASN A 39 -4.04 22.64 -6.22
N GLY A 40 -4.49 22.24 -5.03
CA GLY A 40 -5.79 22.63 -4.47
C GLY A 40 -6.95 21.78 -4.98
N GLY A 41 -8.14 22.04 -4.43
CA GLY A 41 -9.38 21.31 -4.75
C GLY A 41 -10.01 20.67 -3.51
N ASN A 42 -11.34 20.74 -3.43
CA ASN A 42 -12.11 20.14 -2.36
C ASN A 42 -12.43 18.69 -2.72
N VAL A 43 -11.68 17.76 -2.15
CA VAL A 43 -11.91 16.32 -2.32
C VAL A 43 -12.26 15.67 -0.99
N ASN A 44 -12.94 14.53 -1.04
CA ASN A 44 -13.28 13.77 0.15
C ASN A 44 -12.05 13.03 0.70
N ASN A 45 -11.23 13.74 1.49
CA ASN A 45 -9.92 13.34 2.01
C ASN A 45 -9.93 12.93 3.49
N TYR A 46 -11.10 12.88 4.14
CA TYR A 46 -11.23 12.64 5.58
C TYR A 46 -12.35 11.65 5.88
N THR A 47 -12.12 10.69 6.77
CA THR A 47 -13.16 9.77 7.26
C THR A 47 -13.08 9.59 8.77
N ASN A 48 -14.19 9.25 9.41
CA ASN A 48 -14.23 8.93 10.83
C ASN A 48 -14.26 7.42 11.03
N MET A 49 -13.43 6.94 11.94
CA MET A 49 -13.50 5.57 12.42
C MET A 49 -14.62 5.41 13.45
N LEU A 50 -15.33 4.30 13.36
CA LEU A 50 -16.29 3.81 14.34
C LEU A 50 -15.68 2.59 15.04
N VAL A 51 -15.86 2.50 16.36
CA VAL A 51 -15.30 1.43 17.19
C VAL A 51 -16.35 0.40 17.63
N ASP A 52 -17.63 0.75 17.57
CA ASP A 52 -18.77 -0.13 17.85
C ASP A 52 -20.04 0.31 17.06
N PRO A 53 -20.39 -0.38 15.96
CA PRO A 53 -19.60 -1.42 15.29
C PRO A 53 -18.34 -0.83 14.65
N VAL A 54 -17.34 -1.69 14.39
CA VAL A 54 -16.13 -1.27 13.65
C VAL A 54 -16.50 -0.82 12.24
N GLY A 55 -16.15 0.41 11.89
CA GLY A 55 -16.57 1.02 10.63
C GLY A 55 -15.76 2.25 10.23
N LEU A 56 -15.97 2.68 9.00
CA LEU A 56 -15.52 3.98 8.49
C LEU A 56 -16.74 4.72 7.92
N THR A 57 -16.87 6.02 8.22
CA THR A 57 -17.93 6.84 7.60
C THR A 57 -17.60 7.12 6.14
N PRO A 58 -18.60 7.48 5.31
CA PRO A 58 -18.33 8.09 4.01
C PRO A 58 -17.32 9.22 4.14
N ALA A 59 -16.39 9.29 3.19
CA ALA A 59 -15.35 10.31 3.20
C ALA A 59 -15.97 11.70 2.96
N ILE A 60 -15.46 12.71 3.66
CA ILE A 60 -15.83 14.12 3.57
C ILE A 60 -14.59 14.96 3.30
N PHE A 61 -14.79 16.20 2.85
CA PHE A 61 -13.71 17.17 2.69
C PHE A 61 -13.28 17.75 4.04
N ASN A 62 -11.97 17.83 4.25
CA ASN A 62 -11.34 18.55 5.34
C ASN A 62 -10.12 19.32 4.82
N ALA A 63 -10.12 20.64 5.01
CA ALA A 63 -9.05 21.53 4.53
C ALA A 63 -7.71 21.36 5.30
N GLY A 64 -7.72 20.72 6.47
CA GLY A 64 -6.54 20.52 7.32
C GLY A 64 -5.69 19.29 6.99
N VAL A 65 -6.04 18.53 5.94
CA VAL A 65 -5.26 17.36 5.51
C VAL A 65 -4.16 17.80 4.53
N PRO A 66 -2.88 17.42 4.75
CA PRO A 66 -1.79 17.78 3.84
C PRO A 66 -1.95 17.17 2.44
N SER A 67 -1.43 17.86 1.42
CA SER A 67 -1.32 17.33 0.06
C SER A 67 -0.60 15.97 0.02
N GLY A 68 -1.10 15.04 -0.80
CA GLY A 68 -0.60 13.67 -0.90
C GLY A 68 -1.05 12.74 0.23
N ALA A 69 -1.88 13.23 1.16
CA ALA A 69 -2.40 12.45 2.27
C ALA A 69 -3.94 12.43 2.30
N PHE A 70 -4.47 11.42 2.98
CA PHE A 70 -5.82 11.38 3.51
C PHE A 70 -5.78 11.22 5.03
N CYS A 71 -6.91 11.39 5.71
CA CYS A 71 -6.96 11.33 7.17
C CYS A 71 -8.06 10.40 7.67
N ILE A 72 -7.74 9.64 8.72
CA ILE A 72 -8.69 8.86 9.51
C ILE A 72 -8.76 9.48 10.91
N SER A 73 -9.96 9.93 11.31
CA SER A 73 -10.23 10.35 12.68
C SER A 73 -10.45 9.14 13.56
N VAL A 74 -9.55 8.89 14.52
CA VAL A 74 -9.70 7.80 15.47
C VAL A 74 -10.44 8.33 16.70
N PRO A 75 -11.61 7.78 17.05
CA PRO A 75 -12.34 8.22 18.23
C PRO A 75 -11.60 7.81 19.51
N PRO A 76 -12.02 8.34 20.67
CA PRO A 76 -11.57 7.83 21.95
C PRO A 76 -11.93 6.34 22.11
N TYR A 77 -10.97 5.54 22.58
CA TYR A 77 -11.18 4.18 23.06
C TYR A 77 -10.07 3.84 24.07
N THR A 78 -10.19 2.70 24.78
CA THR A 78 -9.22 2.29 25.82
C THR A 78 -8.43 1.06 25.36
N PRO A 79 -7.14 1.21 24.96
CA PRO A 79 -6.24 0.08 24.71
C PRO A 79 -5.91 -0.71 26.00
N PRO A 80 -5.43 -1.96 25.94
CA PRO A 80 -5.02 -2.70 24.74
C PRO A 80 -6.15 -3.52 24.11
N VAL A 81 -7.32 -3.62 24.74
CA VAL A 81 -8.47 -4.37 24.25
C VAL A 81 -9.73 -3.49 24.36
N PRO A 82 -10.43 -3.20 23.25
CA PRO A 82 -10.13 -3.62 21.87
C PRO A 82 -8.86 -2.97 21.31
N SER A 83 -8.15 -3.69 20.43
CA SER A 83 -7.01 -3.15 19.66
C SER A 83 -7.47 -2.88 18.24
N TYR A 84 -7.21 -1.69 17.74
CA TYR A 84 -7.55 -1.31 16.37
C TYR A 84 -6.30 -0.99 15.56
N THR A 85 -6.37 -1.26 14.26
CA THR A 85 -5.35 -0.83 13.30
C THR A 85 -5.99 0.04 12.22
N VAL A 86 -5.24 1.02 11.76
CA VAL A 86 -5.63 1.93 10.68
C VAL A 86 -4.47 2.05 9.70
N GLY A 87 -4.79 2.30 8.43
CA GLY A 87 -3.79 2.26 7.38
C GLY A 87 -4.36 2.50 6.00
N ASN A 88 -3.55 2.23 4.99
CA ASN A 88 -3.97 2.22 3.60
C ASN A 88 -4.01 0.78 3.07
N SER A 89 -4.97 0.55 2.18
CA SER A 89 -5.13 -0.70 1.46
C SER A 89 -5.14 -0.45 -0.04
N ILE A 90 -4.87 -1.51 -0.79
CA ILE A 90 -5.05 -1.59 -2.24
C ILE A 90 -6.28 -2.47 -2.47
N ILE A 91 -7.13 -2.07 -3.42
CA ILE A 91 -8.23 -2.89 -3.91
C ILE A 91 -7.80 -3.39 -5.29
N ASN A 92 -7.72 -4.71 -5.45
CA ASN A 92 -7.40 -5.34 -6.72
C ASN A 92 -8.61 -5.26 -7.68
N GLU A 93 -8.38 -5.52 -8.96
CA GLU A 93 -9.46 -5.53 -9.96
C GLU A 93 -10.56 -6.56 -9.65
N ASP A 94 -10.21 -7.65 -8.98
CA ASP A 94 -11.16 -8.67 -8.52
C ASP A 94 -11.96 -8.26 -7.26
N GLY A 95 -11.73 -7.04 -6.75
CA GLY A 95 -12.37 -6.50 -5.55
C GLY A 95 -11.73 -6.95 -4.23
N SER A 96 -10.71 -7.80 -4.26
CA SER A 96 -9.99 -8.19 -3.03
C SER A 96 -9.23 -7.00 -2.44
N VAL A 97 -9.26 -6.88 -1.11
CA VAL A 97 -8.61 -5.79 -0.37
C VAL A 97 -7.34 -6.34 0.27
N ILE A 98 -6.20 -5.75 -0.08
CA ILE A 98 -4.90 -6.02 0.55
C ILE A 98 -4.54 -4.83 1.41
N LEU A 99 -4.43 -5.03 2.73
CA LEU A 99 -3.91 -4.01 3.63
C LEU A 99 -2.40 -3.85 3.39
N SER A 100 -2.01 -2.74 2.77
CA SER A 100 -0.64 -2.52 2.31
C SER A 100 0.27 -1.98 3.41
N SER A 101 -0.23 -1.09 4.28
CA SER A 101 0.52 -0.57 5.42
C SER A 101 -0.44 -0.11 6.51
N PHE A 102 -0.11 -0.39 7.76
CA PHE A 102 -0.97 -0.08 8.90
C PHE A 102 -0.15 0.15 10.17
N ILE A 103 -0.76 0.86 11.11
CA ILE A 103 -0.26 1.06 12.47
C ILE A 103 -1.36 0.71 13.47
N SER A 104 -0.99 0.51 14.74
CA SER A 104 -1.96 0.56 15.83
C SER A 104 -2.60 1.95 15.88
N ALA A 105 -3.93 2.02 15.91
CA ALA A 105 -4.65 3.28 15.86
C ALA A 105 -4.53 4.02 17.20
N PRO A 106 -3.85 5.18 17.29
CA PRO A 106 -3.83 5.94 18.55
C PRO A 106 -5.22 6.50 18.87
N PRO A 107 -5.75 6.33 20.11
CA PRO A 107 -7.08 6.84 20.46
C PRO A 107 -7.11 8.37 20.44
N ASN A 108 -8.25 8.94 20.02
CA ASN A 108 -8.50 10.38 20.01
C ASN A 108 -7.47 11.19 19.19
N VAL A 109 -7.07 10.68 18.03
CA VAL A 109 -6.06 11.28 17.16
C VAL A 109 -6.51 11.23 15.70
N ASN A 110 -6.22 12.31 14.96
CA ASN A 110 -6.29 12.33 13.51
C ASN A 110 -5.02 11.68 12.95
N VAL A 111 -5.17 10.52 12.32
CA VAL A 111 -4.07 9.83 11.65
C VAL A 111 -4.03 10.26 10.19
N GLN A 112 -3.05 11.09 9.85
CA GLN A 112 -2.79 11.50 8.47
C GLN A 112 -1.88 10.47 7.78
N ILE A 113 -2.36 9.91 6.67
CA ILE A 113 -1.71 8.83 5.94
C ILE A 113 -1.23 9.39 4.61
N GLY A 114 0.06 9.65 4.52
CA GLY A 114 0.74 9.99 3.26
C GLY A 114 0.95 8.74 2.43
N VAL A 115 0.41 8.71 1.22
CA VAL A 115 0.53 7.54 0.34
C VAL A 115 1.68 7.76 -0.64
N LEU A 116 2.76 6.99 -0.45
CA LEU A 116 3.93 6.99 -1.34
C LEU A 116 3.75 6.00 -2.50
N GLN A 117 2.87 6.31 -3.44
CA GLN A 117 2.73 5.55 -4.69
C GLN A 117 3.76 6.03 -5.71
N ILE A 118 4.99 5.51 -5.59
CA ILE A 118 6.06 5.77 -6.56
C ILE A 118 6.40 4.46 -7.27
N TYR A 119 6.23 4.46 -8.58
CA TYR A 119 6.55 3.32 -9.44
C TYR A 119 7.71 3.70 -10.37
N TYR A 120 8.66 2.79 -10.53
CA TYR A 120 9.76 2.94 -11.47
C TYR A 120 9.55 1.98 -12.65
N ILE A 121 9.52 2.52 -13.86
CA ILE A 121 9.38 1.74 -15.09
C ILE A 121 10.74 1.65 -15.77
N THR A 122 11.17 0.42 -16.04
CA THR A 122 12.44 0.13 -16.70
C THR A 122 12.39 -1.19 -17.46
N ALA A 123 13.26 -1.32 -18.46
CA ALA A 123 13.55 -2.58 -19.14
C ALA A 123 14.87 -3.11 -18.59
N ALA A 124 14.80 -4.06 -17.67
CA ALA A 124 15.96 -4.84 -17.26
C ALA A 124 16.02 -6.12 -18.10
N GLN A 125 17.18 -6.38 -18.70
CA GLN A 125 17.47 -7.64 -19.38
C GLN A 125 17.90 -8.67 -18.34
N TYR A 126 17.10 -9.70 -18.12
CA TYR A 126 17.46 -10.83 -17.28
C TYR A 126 17.70 -12.05 -18.15
N SER A 127 18.86 -12.69 -17.98
CA SER A 127 19.14 -13.96 -18.64
C SER A 127 18.14 -15.02 -18.16
N VAL A 128 17.61 -15.80 -19.10
CA VAL A 128 16.70 -16.91 -18.80
C VAL A 128 17.29 -17.80 -17.70
N GLY A 129 16.51 -18.07 -16.66
CA GLY A 129 16.94 -18.87 -15.50
C GLY A 129 17.66 -18.09 -14.39
N SER A 130 17.84 -16.77 -14.52
CA SER A 130 18.40 -15.93 -13.45
C SER A 130 17.30 -15.45 -12.50
N ALA A 131 17.62 -15.38 -11.20
CA ALA A 131 16.75 -14.73 -10.24
C ALA A 131 16.72 -13.22 -10.51
N MET A 132 15.52 -12.67 -10.71
CA MET A 132 15.34 -11.22 -10.71
C MET A 132 15.51 -10.71 -9.29
N THR A 133 16.54 -9.92 -9.04
CA THR A 133 16.75 -9.28 -7.74
C THR A 133 16.35 -7.81 -7.82
N TYR A 134 15.49 -7.39 -6.90
CA TYR A 134 15.09 -5.98 -6.75
C TYR A 134 16.29 -5.07 -6.42
N ASP A 135 17.42 -5.61 -5.93
CA ASP A 135 18.72 -4.93 -5.70
C ASP A 135 19.22 -4.14 -6.92
N THR A 136 19.01 -4.68 -8.14
CA THR A 136 19.41 -3.98 -9.38
C THR A 136 18.68 -2.64 -9.57
N TYR A 137 17.64 -2.34 -8.78
CA TYR A 137 16.97 -1.02 -8.70
C TYR A 137 17.96 0.14 -8.68
N SER A 138 18.99 0.11 -7.82
CA SER A 138 19.88 1.25 -7.62
C SER A 138 20.70 1.60 -8.86
N LYS A 139 21.00 0.63 -9.73
CA LYS A 139 21.70 0.86 -11.00
C LYS A 139 20.76 1.22 -12.15
N VAL A 140 19.50 0.82 -12.05
CA VAL A 140 18.51 0.96 -13.13
C VAL A 140 17.68 2.26 -12.98
N ILE A 141 17.63 2.88 -11.80
CA ILE A 141 16.94 4.16 -11.55
C ILE A 141 17.45 5.30 -12.45
N ALA A 142 18.74 5.30 -12.83
CA ALA A 142 19.29 6.35 -13.69
C ALA A 142 18.66 6.39 -15.10
N THR A 143 18.13 5.28 -15.60
CA THR A 143 17.48 5.16 -16.92
C THR A 143 15.99 4.85 -16.83
N ALA A 144 15.45 4.70 -15.62
CA ALA A 144 14.04 4.40 -15.37
C ALA A 144 13.17 5.67 -15.38
N ALA A 145 11.92 5.53 -15.83
CA ALA A 145 10.91 6.57 -15.62
C ALA A 145 10.35 6.44 -14.20
N LYS A 146 10.41 7.52 -13.42
CA LYS A 146 9.78 7.61 -12.10
C LYS A 146 8.35 8.16 -12.25
N CYS A 147 7.36 7.28 -12.15
CA CYS A 147 5.96 7.68 -12.01
C CYS A 147 5.65 7.94 -10.54
N ASP A 148 5.52 9.21 -10.20
CA ASP A 148 5.32 9.70 -8.84
C ASP A 148 3.86 10.16 -8.65
N PHE A 149 3.02 9.26 -8.17
CA PHE A 149 1.59 9.53 -7.92
C PHE A 149 1.34 10.16 -6.55
N THR A 150 2.38 10.42 -5.76
CA THR A 150 2.25 11.07 -4.44
C THR A 150 1.67 12.48 -4.51
N THR A 151 1.67 13.06 -5.70
CA THR A 151 1.13 14.38 -6.01
C THR A 151 -0.38 14.37 -6.31
N GLY A 152 -1.01 13.19 -6.36
CA GLY A 152 -2.44 13.02 -6.64
C GLY A 152 -2.78 12.74 -8.10
N TYR A 153 -1.76 12.55 -8.96
CA TYR A 153 -1.98 12.04 -10.32
C TYR A 153 -2.61 10.65 -10.27
N THR A 154 -3.38 10.31 -11.29
CA THR A 154 -3.98 8.98 -11.46
C THR A 154 -3.45 8.29 -12.71
N THR A 155 -2.81 9.04 -13.61
CA THR A 155 -2.19 8.52 -14.82
C THR A 155 -0.78 9.07 -15.02
N CYS A 156 0.14 8.20 -15.45
CA CYS A 156 1.51 8.55 -15.80
C CYS A 156 1.84 7.97 -17.18
N ASN A 157 2.01 8.83 -18.18
CA ASN A 157 2.43 8.44 -19.53
C ASN A 157 3.95 8.35 -19.60
N VAL A 158 4.46 7.21 -20.05
CA VAL A 158 5.89 6.93 -20.17
C VAL A 158 6.23 6.57 -21.61
N THR A 159 7.31 7.15 -22.11
CA THR A 159 7.86 6.87 -23.44
C THR A 159 9.18 6.12 -23.31
N TYR A 160 9.33 5.06 -24.10
CA TYR A 160 10.59 4.36 -24.30
C TYR A 160 11.38 5.01 -25.44
N ASN A 161 12.59 5.48 -25.14
CA ASN A 161 13.44 6.19 -26.08
C ASN A 161 14.33 5.21 -26.87
N ALA A 162 14.84 5.66 -28.02
CA ALA A 162 15.73 4.86 -28.86
C ALA A 162 17.08 4.50 -28.19
N ASP A 163 17.49 5.25 -27.17
CA ASP A 163 18.68 5.01 -26.37
C ASP A 163 18.46 3.97 -25.25
N GLY A 164 17.27 3.38 -25.18
CA GLY A 164 16.90 2.38 -24.17
C GLY A 164 16.47 2.95 -22.82
N THR A 165 16.36 4.28 -22.69
CA THR A 165 15.86 4.94 -21.47
C THR A 165 14.34 5.10 -21.48
N PHE A 166 13.76 5.30 -20.31
CA PHE A 166 12.35 5.64 -20.15
C PHE A 166 12.20 7.07 -19.63
N LYS A 167 11.22 7.82 -20.15
CA LYS A 167 10.91 9.18 -19.71
C LYS A 167 9.42 9.35 -19.46
N VAL A 168 9.07 10.01 -18.36
CA VAL A 168 7.68 10.49 -18.12
C VAL A 168 7.41 11.67 -19.06
N THR A 169 6.42 11.53 -19.93
CA THR A 169 6.02 12.58 -20.87
C THR A 169 4.81 13.37 -20.40
N GLN A 170 3.96 12.77 -19.55
CA GLN A 170 2.82 13.44 -18.94
C GLN A 170 2.43 12.74 -17.63
N ALA A 171 1.97 13.52 -16.64
CA ALA A 171 1.31 13.00 -15.46
C ALA A 171 0.12 13.91 -15.11
N TYR A 172 -1.03 13.32 -14.79
CA TYR A 172 -2.28 14.04 -14.47
C TYR A 172 -3.19 13.22 -13.57
#